data_AF-A0A3E3I4D8-F1
#
_entry.id   AF-A0A3E3I4D8-F1
#
_cell.length_a   1.000
_cell.length_b   1.000
_cell.length_c   1.000
_cell.angle_alpha   90.00
_cell.angle_beta   90.00
_cell.angle_gamma   90.00
#
_symmetry.space_group_name_H-M   'P 1'
#
loop_
_entity.id
_entity.type
_entity.pdbx_description
1 polymer ?
#
loop_
_entity_poly.entity_id
_entity_poly.type
_entity_poly.pdbx_seq_one_letter_code
_entity_poly.pdbx_strand_id
1 'polypeptide(L)'
;MREEKFWQEGMDGKRFALCLFKKGWIILAAALAGAAVAAGIYLFAALVLGGKPEYQVFSQYRIYFDKEKYGEIEDYYNAYTWGEIMKTDQVVDFVMEALPEGISKAQVKASVSVGQMNDVKIMPLYITTQDAGLSQEIAKAYVYGLDKFAKSIEGLSGMQCWTVEPATQVPRATKTVNAFIFGGILGAVLSFLVLVFFYILDDSIYLEEDFAKRFRIPVLGILTRGKDADYLEELKGNAAFLLKGSKRICLVDGSCLKQTGRMEKSGQTEKTGQTEKSGRTGKTGQTEITGQMEKTGYETGQGAAAGASAVPPSCREAGELLSAAAGENAETLVTAWPFGEKEVRMLHSADSVVLAVPCGFGNGRALFHLAAQLEKLGITAAGAVLTDADDKFLRAYYGKKKRKASGKRKQWT
;
A
#
# COMPACT_ATOMS: atom_id res chain seq x y z
N MET A 1 -9.54 22.85 25.36
CA MET A 1 -10.31 21.59 25.20
C MET A 1 -11.10 21.55 23.88
N ARG A 2 -10.48 21.83 22.72
CA ARG A 2 -11.14 21.73 21.40
C ARG A 2 -10.58 20.60 20.52
N GLU A 3 -9.49 19.95 20.92
CA GLU A 3 -8.84 18.89 20.15
C GLU A 3 -9.53 17.51 20.29
N GLU A 4 -10.33 17.29 21.33
CA GLU A 4 -10.87 15.96 21.67
C GLU A 4 -12.12 15.53 20.86
N LYS A 5 -12.67 16.39 20.00
CA LYS A 5 -13.92 16.12 19.27
C LYS A 5 -13.76 15.65 17.83
N PHE A 6 -12.53 15.49 17.33
CA PHE A 6 -12.28 15.05 15.96
C PHE A 6 -12.88 13.65 15.67
N TRP A 7 -12.88 12.76 16.65
CA TRP A 7 -13.37 11.37 16.50
C TRP A 7 -14.90 11.22 16.53
N GLN A 8 -15.64 12.25 16.93
CA GLN A 8 -17.11 12.22 16.94
C GLN A 8 -17.73 12.69 15.61
N GLU A 9 -16.92 13.25 14.72
CA GLU A 9 -17.33 13.54 13.35
C GLU A 9 -17.28 12.22 12.56
N GLY A 10 -18.42 11.54 12.47
CA GLY A 10 -18.54 10.28 11.73
C GLY A 10 -17.96 10.38 10.32
N MET A 11 -17.32 9.31 9.83
CA MET A 11 -16.66 9.29 8.54
C MET A 11 -17.66 9.42 7.39
N ASP A 12 -17.54 10.48 6.59
CA ASP A 12 -18.31 10.61 5.36
C ASP A 12 -17.75 9.67 4.27
N GLY A 13 -18.45 8.57 4.05
CA GLY A 13 -18.10 7.57 3.05
C GLY A 13 -18.06 8.10 1.61
N LYS A 14 -18.84 9.13 1.26
CA LYS A 14 -18.83 9.71 -0.09
C LYS A 14 -17.56 10.53 -0.33
N ARG A 15 -17.16 11.35 0.65
CA ARG A 15 -15.90 12.09 0.61
C ARG A 15 -14.72 11.12 0.54
N PHE A 16 -14.71 10.10 1.39
CA PHE A 16 -13.68 9.07 1.40
C PHE A 16 -13.56 8.36 0.05
N ALA A 17 -14.68 7.92 -0.53
CA ALA A 17 -14.69 7.24 -1.83
C ALA A 17 -14.14 8.14 -2.94
N LEU A 18 -14.56 9.41 -3.02
CA LEU A 18 -14.07 10.36 -4.02
C LEU A 18 -12.56 10.60 -3.93
N CYS A 19 -12.02 10.69 -2.71
CA CYS A 19 -10.58 10.80 -2.49
C CYS A 19 -9.84 9.50 -2.88
N LEU A 20 -10.42 8.33 -2.59
CA LEU A 20 -9.85 7.04 -2.94
C LEU A 20 -9.83 6.81 -4.46
N PHE A 21 -10.91 7.14 -5.16
CA PHE A 21 -11.02 6.97 -6.62
C PHE A 21 -9.99 7.78 -7.39
N LYS A 22 -9.67 9.02 -6.95
CA LYS A 22 -8.59 9.82 -7.55
C LYS A 22 -7.22 9.15 -7.42
N LYS A 23 -7.03 8.31 -6.39
CA LYS A 23 -5.77 7.60 -6.09
C LYS A 23 -5.84 6.09 -6.39
N GLY A 24 -6.88 5.61 -7.07
CA GLY A 24 -7.08 4.18 -7.35
C GLY A 24 -5.94 3.54 -8.15
N TRP A 25 -5.24 4.34 -8.98
CA TRP A 25 -4.07 3.88 -9.72
C TRP A 25 -2.91 3.43 -8.81
N ILE A 26 -2.80 3.99 -7.59
CA ILE A 26 -1.77 3.61 -6.61
C ILE A 26 -2.02 2.19 -6.13
N ILE A 27 -3.28 1.82 -5.89
CA ILE A 27 -3.66 0.46 -5.47
C ILE A 27 -3.33 -0.53 -6.58
N LEU A 28 -3.65 -0.19 -7.83
CA LEU A 28 -3.33 -1.04 -8.99
C LEU A 28 -1.81 -1.20 -9.18
N ALA A 29 -1.06 -0.10 -9.09
CA ALA A 29 0.41 -0.13 -9.19
C ALA A 29 1.03 -0.98 -8.07
N ALA A 30 0.54 -0.84 -6.83
CA ALA A 30 1.00 -1.62 -5.69
C ALA A 30 0.64 -3.10 -5.82
N ALA A 31 -0.54 -3.43 -6.37
CA ALA A 31 -0.92 -4.81 -6.67
C ALA A 31 0.03 -5.43 -7.71
N LEU A 32 0.32 -4.74 -8.81
CA LEU A 32 1.25 -5.23 -9.83
C LEU A 32 2.67 -5.41 -9.28
N ALA A 33 3.15 -4.45 -8.48
CA ALA A 33 4.45 -4.55 -7.82
C ALA A 33 4.50 -5.72 -6.83
N GLY A 34 3.47 -5.88 -5.99
CA GLY A 34 3.38 -6.99 -5.04
C GLY A 34 3.34 -8.36 -5.73
N ALA A 35 2.59 -8.46 -6.83
CA ALA A 35 2.52 -9.68 -7.63
C ALA A 35 3.87 -10.06 -8.26
N ALA A 36 4.57 -9.07 -8.85
CA ALA A 36 5.88 -9.27 -9.44
C ALA A 36 6.93 -9.68 -8.39
N VAL A 37 6.94 -9.03 -7.23
CA VAL A 37 7.87 -9.36 -6.13
C VAL A 37 7.61 -10.76 -5.60
N ALA A 38 6.37 -11.13 -5.31
CA ALA A 38 6.04 -12.46 -4.79
C ALA A 38 6.35 -13.58 -5.80
N ALA A 39 6.03 -13.38 -7.08
CA ALA A 39 6.38 -14.33 -8.14
C ALA A 39 7.90 -14.45 -8.30
N GLY A 40 8.63 -13.33 -8.25
CA GLY A 40 10.09 -13.31 -8.32
C GLY A 40 10.73 -14.06 -7.15
N ILE A 41 10.29 -13.82 -5.92
CA ILE A 41 10.76 -14.54 -4.72
C ILE A 41 10.45 -16.03 -4.83
N TYR A 42 9.25 -16.40 -5.28
CA TYR A 42 8.87 -17.80 -5.44
C TYR A 42 9.70 -18.51 -6.51
N LEU A 43 9.90 -17.89 -7.67
CA LEU A 43 10.74 -18.43 -8.73
C LEU A 43 12.19 -18.55 -8.29
N PHE A 44 12.71 -17.55 -7.59
CA PHE A 44 14.06 -17.61 -7.02
C PHE A 44 14.19 -18.78 -6.05
N ALA A 45 13.25 -18.94 -5.12
CA ALA A 45 13.25 -20.08 -4.20
C ALA A 45 13.11 -21.42 -4.95
N ALA A 46 12.22 -21.51 -5.94
CA ALA A 46 12.02 -22.74 -6.71
C ALA A 46 13.23 -23.12 -7.56
N LEU A 47 13.95 -22.14 -8.12
CA LEU A 47 15.09 -22.38 -9.01
C LEU A 47 16.41 -22.57 -8.25
N VAL A 48 16.65 -21.76 -7.21
CA VAL A 48 17.90 -21.76 -6.45
C VAL A 48 17.86 -22.75 -5.29
N LEU A 49 16.72 -22.89 -4.61
CA LEU A 49 16.57 -23.73 -3.42
C LEU A 49 15.83 -25.05 -3.70
N GLY A 50 15.13 -25.17 -4.83
CA GLY A 50 14.31 -26.34 -5.16
C GLY A 50 15.07 -27.64 -5.45
N GLY A 51 16.40 -27.66 -5.34
CA GLY A 51 17.24 -28.85 -5.52
C GLY A 51 17.28 -29.37 -6.96
N LYS A 52 17.98 -30.50 -7.17
CA LYS A 52 18.09 -31.18 -8.48
C LYS A 52 16.75 -31.83 -8.88
N PRO A 53 16.42 -31.89 -10.17
CA PRO A 53 15.20 -32.54 -10.64
C PRO A 53 15.14 -33.99 -10.19
N GLU A 54 13.95 -34.45 -9.84
CA GLU A 54 13.70 -35.85 -9.49
C GLU A 54 13.14 -36.59 -10.69
N TYR A 55 13.58 -37.84 -10.85
CA TYR A 55 13.18 -38.75 -11.90
C TYR A 55 12.51 -39.95 -11.26
N GLN A 56 11.29 -40.23 -11.72
CA GLN A 56 10.48 -41.31 -11.22
C GLN A 56 10.29 -42.37 -12.30
N VAL A 57 10.42 -43.63 -11.88
CA VAL A 57 10.09 -44.81 -12.68
C VAL A 57 8.85 -45.45 -12.08
N PHE A 58 7.84 -45.65 -12.92
CA PHE A 58 6.64 -46.40 -12.57
C PHE A 58 6.82 -47.87 -12.95
N SER A 59 6.46 -48.77 -12.04
CA SER A 59 6.42 -50.21 -12.29
C SER A 59 5.15 -50.80 -11.70
N GLN A 60 4.51 -51.71 -12.44
CA GLN A 60 3.28 -52.36 -12.00
C GLN A 60 3.52 -53.85 -11.80
N TYR A 61 3.26 -54.32 -10.57
CA TYR A 61 3.43 -55.71 -10.17
C TYR A 61 2.10 -56.37 -9.90
N ARG A 62 1.94 -57.61 -10.37
CA ARG A 62 0.87 -58.49 -9.94
C ARG A 62 1.36 -59.43 -8.86
N ILE A 63 0.62 -59.50 -7.76
CA ILE A 63 0.91 -60.35 -6.62
C ILE A 63 0.03 -61.60 -6.69
N TYR A 64 0.65 -62.76 -6.55
CA TYR A 64 -0.03 -64.05 -6.47
C TYR A 64 0.04 -64.57 -5.05
N PHE A 65 -1.11 -64.67 -4.39
CA PHE A 65 -1.25 -65.18 -3.03
C PHE A 65 -1.54 -66.68 -3.05
N ASP A 66 -0.93 -67.42 -2.12
CA ASP A 66 -1.18 -68.85 -1.94
C ASP A 66 -2.46 -69.07 -1.13
N LYS A 67 -3.60 -69.04 -1.83
CA LYS A 67 -4.93 -69.22 -1.23
C LYS A 67 -5.18 -70.65 -0.75
N GLU A 68 -4.54 -71.64 -1.37
CA GLU A 68 -4.74 -73.04 -1.02
C GLU A 68 -4.17 -73.36 0.36
N LYS A 69 -3.02 -72.75 0.70
CA LYS A 69 -2.34 -73.00 1.97
C LYS A 69 -2.73 -72.02 3.08
N TYR A 70 -3.07 -70.77 2.77
CA TYR A 70 -3.28 -69.73 3.79
C TYR A 70 -4.67 -69.06 3.76
N GLY A 71 -5.57 -69.42 2.83
CA GLY A 71 -6.91 -68.84 2.74
C GLY A 71 -6.92 -67.40 2.21
N GLU A 72 -7.75 -66.52 2.77
CA GLU A 72 -7.93 -65.12 2.32
C GLU A 72 -6.90 -64.16 2.96
N ILE A 73 -5.62 -64.50 2.90
CA ILE A 73 -4.54 -63.64 3.43
C ILE A 73 -4.41 -62.28 2.73
N GLU A 74 -4.99 -62.14 1.53
CA GLU A 74 -4.93 -60.91 0.74
C GLU A 74 -5.59 -59.72 1.45
N ASP A 75 -6.59 -59.96 2.30
CA ASP A 75 -7.32 -58.91 3.03
C ASP A 75 -6.50 -58.22 4.13
N TYR A 76 -5.38 -58.83 4.54
CA TYR A 76 -4.47 -58.26 5.54
C TYR A 76 -3.43 -57.31 4.94
N TYR A 77 -3.33 -57.24 3.61
CA TYR A 77 -2.35 -56.41 2.92
C TYR A 77 -2.99 -55.19 2.26
N ASN A 78 -2.29 -54.06 2.30
CA ASN A 78 -2.69 -52.84 1.63
C ASN A 78 -1.46 -52.02 1.22
N ALA A 79 -1.67 -50.89 0.53
CA ALA A 79 -0.60 -50.04 0.04
C ALA A 79 0.38 -49.59 1.15
N TYR A 80 -0.12 -49.34 2.36
CA TYR A 80 0.72 -48.94 3.50
C TYR A 80 1.63 -50.10 3.95
N THR A 81 1.05 -51.29 4.10
CA THR A 81 1.78 -52.50 4.51
C THR A 81 2.87 -52.85 3.50
N TRP A 82 2.53 -52.86 2.22
CA TRP A 82 3.50 -53.07 1.15
C TRP A 82 4.54 -51.95 1.09
N GLY A 83 4.16 -50.69 1.34
CA GLY A 83 5.08 -49.56 1.40
C GLY A 83 6.21 -49.74 2.43
N GLU A 84 5.93 -50.39 3.55
CA GLU A 84 6.93 -50.74 4.55
C GLU A 84 7.71 -52.01 4.17
N ILE A 85 7.03 -53.05 3.66
CA ILE A 85 7.68 -54.30 3.21
C ILE A 85 8.75 -54.02 2.14
N MET A 86 8.45 -53.16 1.17
CA MET A 86 9.39 -52.80 0.08
C MET A 86 10.68 -52.14 0.57
N LYS A 87 10.69 -51.62 1.80
CA LYS A 87 11.84 -50.96 2.45
C LYS A 87 12.55 -51.86 3.46
N THR A 88 12.05 -53.08 3.70
CA THR A 88 12.69 -54.02 4.62
C THR A 88 14.01 -54.52 4.05
N ASP A 89 14.95 -54.89 4.93
CA ASP A 89 16.21 -55.52 4.49
C ASP A 89 15.94 -56.83 3.74
N GLN A 90 14.87 -57.57 4.06
CA GLN A 90 14.52 -58.80 3.34
C GLN A 90 14.27 -58.58 1.85
N VAL A 91 13.57 -57.50 1.48
CA VAL A 91 13.37 -57.16 0.06
C VAL A 91 14.63 -56.52 -0.52
N VAL A 92 15.17 -55.53 0.19
CA VAL A 92 16.28 -54.72 -0.32
C VAL A 92 17.54 -55.56 -0.54
N ASP A 93 17.77 -56.61 0.27
CA ASP A 93 18.93 -57.50 0.10
C ASP A 93 18.90 -58.23 -1.24
N PHE A 94 17.74 -58.74 -1.66
CA PHE A 94 17.57 -59.34 -2.99
C PHE A 94 17.68 -58.31 -4.13
N VAL A 95 17.24 -57.07 -3.89
CA VAL A 95 17.39 -55.98 -4.87
C VAL A 95 18.87 -55.62 -5.04
N MET A 96 19.64 -55.56 -3.95
CA MET A 96 21.06 -55.26 -3.98
C MET A 96 21.88 -56.29 -4.76
N GLU A 97 21.47 -57.56 -4.83
CA GLU A 97 22.13 -58.58 -5.65
C GLU A 97 22.13 -58.26 -7.15
N ALA A 98 21.13 -57.51 -7.62
CA ALA A 98 20.98 -57.12 -9.02
C ALA A 98 21.48 -55.69 -9.32
N LEU A 99 21.98 -54.98 -8.30
CA LEU A 99 22.49 -53.61 -8.45
C LEU A 99 24.01 -53.59 -8.62
N PRO A 100 24.55 -52.62 -9.39
CA PRO A 100 25.99 -52.42 -9.51
C PRO A 100 26.61 -51.96 -8.17
N GLU A 101 27.92 -52.22 -8.01
CA GLU A 101 28.68 -51.76 -6.85
C GLU A 101 28.66 -50.23 -6.74
N GLY A 102 28.34 -49.71 -5.55
CA GLY A 102 28.33 -48.26 -5.26
C GLY A 102 27.00 -47.69 -4.81
N ILE A 103 25.89 -48.43 -4.94
CA ILE A 103 24.57 -48.02 -4.42
C ILE A 103 24.41 -48.54 -2.99
N SER A 104 23.91 -47.71 -2.07
CA SER A 104 23.69 -48.12 -0.68
C SER A 104 22.26 -48.62 -0.43
N LYS A 105 22.07 -49.56 0.50
CA LYS A 105 20.73 -50.01 0.93
C LYS A 105 19.86 -48.84 1.39
N ALA A 106 20.43 -47.87 2.10
CA ALA A 106 19.72 -46.69 2.57
C ALA A 106 19.16 -45.84 1.41
N GLN A 107 19.92 -45.70 0.33
CA GLN A 107 19.50 -44.99 -0.87
C GLN A 107 18.35 -45.71 -1.58
N VAL A 108 18.41 -47.04 -1.67
CA VAL A 108 17.30 -47.85 -2.24
C VAL A 108 16.03 -47.70 -1.40
N LYS A 109 16.14 -47.86 -0.07
CA LYS A 109 15.00 -47.69 0.86
C LYS A 109 14.36 -46.31 0.80
N ALA A 110 15.15 -45.26 0.62
CA ALA A 110 14.65 -43.89 0.50
C ALA A 110 13.99 -43.61 -0.86
N SER A 111 14.39 -44.32 -1.90
CA SER A 111 13.90 -44.11 -3.27
C SER A 111 12.57 -44.79 -3.58
N VAL A 112 12.19 -45.81 -2.81
CA VAL A 112 11.02 -46.65 -3.09
C VAL A 112 9.76 -46.15 -2.38
N SER A 113 8.65 -46.12 -3.11
CA SER A 113 7.32 -45.86 -2.58
C SER A 113 6.27 -46.67 -3.31
N VAL A 114 5.23 -47.08 -2.58
CA VAL A 114 4.10 -47.83 -3.14
C VAL A 114 2.95 -46.84 -3.37
N GLY A 115 2.37 -46.89 -4.57
CA GLY A 115 1.22 -46.08 -4.94
C GLY A 115 -0.07 -46.57 -4.31
N GLN A 116 -1.16 -45.85 -4.58
CA GLN A 116 -2.49 -46.28 -4.16
C GLN A 116 -2.87 -47.60 -4.85
N MET A 117 -3.23 -48.61 -4.07
CA MET A 117 -3.72 -49.90 -4.56
C MET A 117 -5.25 -49.89 -4.61
N ASN A 118 -5.82 -49.89 -5.83
CA ASN A 118 -7.26 -50.10 -6.02
C ASN A 118 -7.65 -51.58 -5.92
N ASP A 119 -6.71 -52.48 -6.24
CA ASP A 119 -6.79 -53.92 -6.02
C ASP A 119 -5.48 -54.35 -5.33
N VAL A 120 -5.55 -55.05 -4.20
CA VAL A 120 -4.38 -55.51 -3.44
C VAL A 120 -3.47 -56.43 -4.25
N LYS A 121 -4.01 -57.08 -5.29
CA LYS A 121 -3.25 -57.92 -6.22
C LYS A 121 -2.41 -57.10 -7.20
N ILE A 122 -2.68 -55.82 -7.37
CA ILE A 122 -2.01 -54.94 -8.33
C ILE A 122 -1.29 -53.84 -7.57
N MET A 123 0.03 -53.96 -7.50
CA MET A 123 0.89 -53.04 -6.80
C MET A 123 1.58 -52.06 -7.76
N PRO A 124 1.20 -50.76 -7.73
CA PRO A 124 2.00 -49.70 -8.32
C PRO A 124 3.21 -49.41 -7.43
N LEU A 125 4.41 -49.47 -8.01
CA LEU A 125 5.67 -49.14 -7.36
C LEU A 125 6.32 -47.95 -8.07
N TYR A 126 6.81 -46.99 -7.29
CA TYR A 126 7.51 -45.82 -7.77
C TYR A 126 8.91 -45.76 -7.19
N ILE A 127 9.90 -45.66 -8.07
CA ILE A 127 11.30 -45.42 -7.71
C ILE A 127 11.66 -44.00 -8.10
N THR A 128 12.00 -43.17 -7.11
CA THR A 128 12.29 -41.74 -7.29
C THR A 128 13.71 -41.42 -6.83
N THR A 129 14.55 -40.93 -7.73
CA THR A 129 15.91 -40.47 -7.42
C THR A 129 16.26 -39.21 -8.21
N GLN A 130 17.43 -38.63 -7.96
CA GLN A 130 17.91 -37.43 -8.68
C GLN A 130 18.54 -37.76 -10.05
N ASP A 131 18.67 -39.04 -10.40
CA ASP A 131 19.26 -39.48 -11.66
C ASP A 131 18.34 -40.47 -12.38
N ALA A 132 18.11 -40.22 -13.67
CA ALA A 132 17.22 -41.04 -14.48
C ALA A 132 17.75 -42.47 -14.66
N GLY A 133 19.08 -42.62 -14.81
CA GLY A 133 19.74 -43.91 -14.94
C GLY A 133 19.61 -44.74 -13.68
N LEU A 134 19.95 -44.14 -12.54
CA LEU A 134 19.83 -44.78 -11.23
C LEU A 134 18.39 -45.21 -10.91
N SER A 135 17.38 -44.36 -11.15
CA SER A 135 15.98 -44.75 -10.94
C SER A 135 15.59 -45.97 -11.79
N GLN A 136 16.11 -46.06 -13.02
CA GLN A 136 15.89 -47.21 -13.90
C GLN A 136 16.60 -48.47 -13.45
N GLU A 137 17.86 -48.36 -13.01
CA GLU A 137 18.62 -49.49 -12.49
C GLU A 137 17.96 -50.07 -11.24
N ILE A 138 17.55 -49.22 -10.31
CA ILE A 138 16.81 -49.64 -9.12
C ILE A 138 15.47 -50.27 -9.49
N ALA A 139 14.71 -49.69 -10.42
CA ALA A 139 13.44 -50.29 -10.86
C ALA A 139 13.63 -51.69 -11.48
N LYS A 140 14.66 -51.87 -12.32
CA LYS A 140 15.01 -53.18 -12.89
C LYS A 140 15.47 -54.17 -11.82
N ALA A 141 16.23 -53.71 -10.84
CA ALA A 141 16.64 -54.55 -9.72
C ALA A 141 15.46 -54.99 -8.84
N TYR A 142 14.42 -54.15 -8.69
CA TYR A 142 13.17 -54.54 -8.04
C TYR A 142 12.41 -55.63 -8.81
N VAL A 143 12.49 -55.67 -10.14
CA VAL A 143 11.88 -56.76 -10.93
C VAL A 143 12.51 -58.11 -10.55
N TYR A 144 13.84 -58.15 -10.40
CA TYR A 144 14.56 -59.33 -9.95
C TYR A 144 14.31 -59.66 -8.47
N GLY A 145 14.46 -58.65 -7.61
CA GLY A 145 14.39 -58.81 -6.17
C GLY A 145 13.01 -59.25 -5.69
N LEU A 146 11.93 -58.74 -6.30
CA LEU A 146 10.56 -59.10 -5.92
C LEU A 146 10.15 -60.50 -6.36
N ASP A 147 10.64 -60.97 -7.51
CA ASP A 147 10.42 -62.37 -7.92
C ASP A 147 11.09 -63.35 -6.93
N LYS A 148 12.31 -63.04 -6.46
CA LYS A 148 12.99 -63.83 -5.43
C LYS A 148 12.32 -63.73 -4.06
N PHE A 149 11.99 -62.51 -3.64
CA PHE A 149 11.33 -62.27 -2.36
C PHE A 149 10.01 -63.05 -2.27
N ALA A 150 9.18 -63.00 -3.32
CA ALA A 150 7.90 -63.68 -3.34
C ALA A 150 8.03 -65.21 -3.23
N LYS A 151 9.13 -65.80 -3.72
CA LYS A 151 9.43 -67.24 -3.58
C LYS A 151 10.01 -67.59 -2.21
N SER A 152 10.58 -66.62 -1.51
CA SER A 152 11.24 -66.81 -0.21
C SER A 152 10.29 -66.71 0.99
N ILE A 153 9.18 -66.00 0.84
CA ILE A 153 8.23 -65.75 1.93
C ILE A 153 7.03 -66.68 1.85
N GLU A 154 6.60 -67.16 3.02
CA GLU A 154 5.37 -67.91 3.16
C GLU A 154 4.14 -67.02 2.91
N GLY A 155 3.17 -67.51 2.12
CA GLY A 155 1.93 -66.80 1.78
C GLY A 155 1.89 -66.20 0.36
N LEU A 156 3.01 -66.11 -0.33
CA LEU A 156 3.06 -65.70 -1.74
C LEU A 156 3.45 -66.88 -2.63
N SER A 157 2.78 -67.01 -3.77
CA SER A 157 3.17 -67.94 -4.83
C SER A 157 4.10 -67.30 -5.85
N GLY A 158 4.10 -65.96 -5.95
CA GLY A 158 4.97 -65.22 -6.85
C GLY A 158 4.56 -63.75 -7.03
N MET A 159 5.46 -62.98 -7.62
CA MET A 159 5.21 -61.60 -8.05
C MET A 159 5.70 -61.43 -9.48
N GLN A 160 4.84 -60.93 -10.35
CA GLN A 160 5.17 -60.69 -11.76
C GLN A 160 5.13 -59.21 -12.06
N CYS A 161 6.20 -58.67 -12.65
CA CYS A 161 6.17 -57.33 -13.22
C CYS A 161 5.42 -57.36 -14.57
N TRP A 162 4.38 -56.54 -14.71
CA TRP A 162 3.66 -56.37 -15.97
C TRP A 162 4.25 -55.26 -16.83
N THR A 163 4.63 -54.15 -16.20
CA THR A 163 5.13 -52.97 -16.91
C THR A 163 6.21 -52.29 -16.09
N VAL A 164 7.26 -51.83 -16.77
CA VAL A 164 8.23 -50.86 -16.27
C VAL A 164 8.28 -49.72 -17.27
N GLU A 165 7.87 -48.53 -16.85
CA GLU A 165 7.91 -47.34 -17.71
C GLU A 165 9.30 -46.70 -17.71
N PRO A 166 9.67 -45.95 -18.76
CA PRO A 166 10.91 -45.17 -18.77
C PRO A 166 10.92 -44.11 -17.65
N ALA A 167 12.11 -43.65 -17.24
CA ALA A 167 12.22 -42.63 -16.20
C ALA A 167 11.66 -41.32 -16.72
N THR A 168 10.69 -40.77 -16.02
CA THR A 168 10.09 -39.48 -16.32
C THR A 168 10.46 -38.47 -15.25
N GLN A 169 10.69 -37.22 -15.66
CA GLN A 169 10.96 -36.15 -14.71
C GLN A 169 9.67 -35.85 -13.93
N VAL A 170 9.74 -35.89 -12.61
CA VAL A 170 8.59 -35.56 -11.75
C VAL A 170 8.23 -34.10 -11.99
N PRO A 171 7.02 -33.80 -12.51
CA PRO A 171 6.62 -32.42 -12.77
C PRO A 171 6.54 -31.67 -11.43
N ARG A 172 7.41 -30.68 -11.25
CA ARG A 172 7.32 -29.80 -10.08
C ARG A 172 6.07 -28.96 -10.21
N ALA A 173 5.08 -29.25 -9.38
CA ALA A 173 3.87 -28.45 -9.27
C ALA A 173 4.26 -26.99 -8.95
N THR A 174 4.28 -26.17 -10.00
CA THR A 174 4.76 -24.81 -9.90
C THR A 174 3.60 -23.94 -9.45
N LYS A 175 3.64 -23.48 -8.19
CA LYS A 175 2.61 -22.61 -7.61
C LYS A 175 2.88 -21.12 -7.85
N THR A 176 3.65 -20.78 -8.91
CA THR A 176 4.00 -19.40 -9.25
C THR A 176 2.78 -18.53 -9.50
N VAL A 177 1.75 -19.07 -10.16
CA VAL A 177 0.49 -18.32 -10.39
C VAL A 177 -0.19 -17.98 -9.06
N ASN A 178 -0.22 -18.91 -8.11
CA ASN A 178 -0.77 -18.67 -6.78
C ASN A 178 0.05 -17.62 -6.02
N ALA A 179 1.38 -17.69 -6.11
CA ALA A 179 2.28 -16.70 -5.51
C ALA A 179 2.07 -15.29 -6.11
N PHE A 180 1.89 -15.21 -7.43
CA PHE A 180 1.58 -13.97 -8.13
C PHE A 180 0.24 -13.36 -7.66
N ILE A 181 -0.83 -14.15 -7.63
CA ILE A 181 -2.16 -13.70 -7.19
C ILE A 181 -2.10 -13.24 -5.73
N PHE A 182 -1.49 -14.04 -4.85
CA PHE A 182 -1.35 -13.71 -3.43
C PHE A 182 -0.56 -12.42 -3.21
N GLY A 183 0.57 -12.25 -3.91
CA GLY A 183 1.36 -11.02 -3.88
C GLY A 183 0.58 -9.80 -4.34
N GLY A 184 -0.25 -9.96 -5.38
CA GLY A 184 -1.11 -8.88 -5.87
C GLY A 184 -2.17 -8.46 -4.86
N ILE A 185 -2.85 -9.42 -4.24
CA ILE A 185 -3.83 -9.16 -3.18
C ILE A 185 -3.17 -8.46 -2.00
N LEU A 186 -2.02 -8.96 -1.53
CA LEU A 186 -1.31 -8.37 -0.41
C LEU A 186 -0.85 -6.93 -0.70
N GLY A 187 -0.34 -6.68 -1.91
CA GLY A 187 0.04 -5.33 -2.35
C GLY A 187 -1.14 -4.37 -2.41
N ALA A 188 -2.29 -4.82 -2.91
CA ALA A 188 -3.52 -4.02 -2.96
C ALA A 188 -4.02 -3.68 -1.55
N VAL A 189 -4.08 -4.67 -0.66
CA VAL A 189 -4.53 -4.49 0.73
C VAL A 189 -3.60 -3.52 1.48
N LEU A 190 -2.29 -3.71 1.38
CA LEU A 190 -1.33 -2.81 2.03
C LEU A 190 -1.45 -1.38 1.51
N SER A 191 -1.57 -1.19 0.18
CA SER A 191 -1.77 0.14 -0.39
C SER A 191 -3.08 0.77 0.06
N PHE A 192 -4.16 -0.01 0.16
CA PHE A 192 -5.44 0.49 0.65
C PHE A 192 -5.33 0.97 2.10
N LEU A 193 -4.71 0.19 2.98
CA LEU A 193 -4.48 0.56 4.38
C LEU A 193 -3.62 1.83 4.49
N VAL A 194 -2.55 1.94 3.71
CA VAL A 194 -1.70 3.12 3.67
C VAL A 194 -2.49 4.35 3.21
N LEU A 195 -3.34 4.22 2.18
CA LEU A 195 -4.19 5.33 1.72
C LEU A 195 -5.22 5.76 2.77
N VAL A 196 -5.84 4.81 3.47
CA VAL A 196 -6.75 5.09 4.59
C VAL A 196 -6.00 5.82 5.71
N PHE A 197 -4.81 5.35 6.07
CA PHE A 197 -3.99 5.98 7.09
C PHE A 197 -3.63 7.43 6.72
N PHE A 198 -3.17 7.66 5.49
CA PHE A 198 -2.89 9.01 5.00
C PHE A 198 -4.15 9.88 4.92
N TYR A 199 -5.32 9.30 4.67
CA TYR A 199 -6.59 10.03 4.70
C TYR A 199 -6.99 10.44 6.13
N ILE A 200 -6.80 9.57 7.12
CA ILE A 200 -7.08 9.89 8.53
C ILE A 200 -6.16 11.00 9.04
N LEU A 201 -4.89 11.00 8.61
CA LEU A 201 -3.94 12.07 8.93
C LEU A 201 -4.19 13.37 8.16
N ASP A 202 -5.07 13.35 7.16
CA ASP A 202 -5.34 14.52 6.32
C ASP A 202 -6.32 15.48 7.00
N ASP A 203 -5.77 16.50 7.64
CA ASP A 203 -6.50 17.63 8.25
C ASP A 203 -7.11 18.61 7.22
N SER A 204 -7.20 18.24 5.94
CA SER A 204 -7.75 19.07 4.88
C SER A 204 -9.27 19.26 5.01
N ILE A 205 -9.72 20.50 4.78
CA ILE A 205 -11.14 20.89 4.79
C ILE A 205 -11.60 20.98 3.34
N TYR A 206 -12.61 20.18 2.97
CA TYR A 206 -13.14 20.14 1.60
C TYR A 206 -14.58 20.64 1.48
N LEU A 207 -15.32 20.66 2.59
CA LEU A 207 -16.76 20.94 2.61
C LEU A 207 -17.07 22.05 3.62
N GLU A 208 -18.10 22.83 3.33
CA GLU A 208 -18.63 23.87 4.23
C GLU A 208 -19.08 23.30 5.58
N GLU A 209 -19.67 22.10 5.56
CA GLU A 209 -20.16 21.45 6.77
C GLU A 209 -19.03 21.05 7.72
N ASP A 210 -17.92 20.59 7.17
CA ASP A 210 -16.73 20.21 7.93
C ASP A 210 -16.13 21.44 8.62
N PHE A 211 -16.08 22.58 7.91
CA PHE A 211 -15.62 23.83 8.50
C PHE A 211 -16.56 24.34 9.59
N ALA A 212 -17.86 24.40 9.31
CA ALA A 212 -18.86 24.92 10.23
C ALA A 212 -18.94 24.09 11.53
N LYS A 213 -18.86 22.75 11.43
CA LYS A 213 -18.83 21.84 12.59
C LYS A 213 -17.58 22.06 13.43
N ARG A 214 -16.41 22.19 12.79
CA ARG A 214 -15.10 22.25 13.46
C ARG A 214 -14.81 23.61 14.12
N PHE A 215 -15.19 24.70 13.46
CA PHE A 215 -14.86 26.06 13.92
C PHE A 215 -16.05 26.83 14.52
N ARG A 216 -17.30 26.35 14.35
CA ARG A 216 -18.53 27.06 14.75
C ARG A 216 -18.65 28.48 14.19
N ILE A 217 -17.99 28.75 13.07
CA ILE A 217 -18.06 30.02 12.33
C ILE A 217 -18.95 29.78 11.11
N PRO A 218 -19.90 30.67 10.81
CA PRO A 218 -20.77 30.51 9.64
C PRO A 218 -19.96 30.63 8.34
N VAL A 219 -20.22 29.73 7.39
CA VAL A 219 -19.60 29.79 6.05
C VAL A 219 -20.49 30.67 5.17
N LEU A 220 -19.92 31.78 4.69
CA LEU A 220 -20.58 32.74 3.80
C LEU A 220 -20.80 32.14 2.40
N GLY A 221 -19.86 31.33 1.91
CA GLY A 221 -19.98 30.67 0.61
C GLY A 221 -18.67 30.05 0.16
N ILE A 222 -18.69 29.51 -1.07
CA ILE A 222 -17.56 28.81 -1.68
C ILE A 222 -17.15 29.55 -2.96
N LEU A 223 -15.87 29.91 -3.07
CA LEU A 223 -15.26 30.39 -4.29
C LEU A 223 -14.56 29.22 -4.99
N THR A 224 -15.13 28.76 -6.10
CA THR A 224 -14.59 27.65 -6.89
C THR A 224 -13.58 28.15 -7.93
N ARG A 225 -12.64 27.29 -8.34
CA ARG A 225 -11.64 27.65 -9.36
C ARG A 225 -12.27 27.92 -10.73
N GLY A 226 -13.34 27.19 -11.05
CA GLY A 226 -14.12 27.34 -12.28
C GLY A 226 -15.13 28.48 -12.24
N LYS A 227 -15.21 29.25 -11.14
CA LYS A 227 -16.14 30.37 -10.95
C LYS A 227 -17.59 29.99 -11.25
N ASP A 228 -18.04 28.92 -10.63
CA ASP A 228 -19.39 28.40 -10.83
C ASP A 228 -20.42 29.42 -10.30
N ALA A 229 -21.35 29.83 -11.16
CA ALA A 229 -22.24 30.96 -10.93
C ALA A 229 -23.17 30.75 -9.73
N ASP A 230 -23.62 29.51 -9.51
CA ASP A 230 -24.53 29.16 -8.41
C ASP A 230 -23.86 29.43 -7.04
N TYR A 231 -22.59 29.02 -6.89
CA TYR A 231 -21.83 29.23 -5.65
C TYR A 231 -21.47 30.70 -5.42
N LEU A 232 -21.22 31.43 -6.51
CA LEU A 232 -20.93 32.87 -6.45
C LEU A 232 -22.17 33.67 -6.03
N GLU A 233 -23.36 33.28 -6.50
CA GLU A 233 -24.63 33.91 -6.13
C GLU A 233 -24.99 33.64 -4.66
N GLU A 234 -24.80 32.40 -4.16
CA GLU A 234 -24.94 32.10 -2.73
C GLU A 234 -23.98 32.93 -1.86
N LEU A 235 -22.70 33.03 -2.27
CA LEU A 235 -21.70 33.84 -1.55
C LEU A 235 -22.12 35.31 -1.47
N LYS A 236 -22.55 35.90 -2.59
CA LYS A 236 -23.00 37.30 -2.64
C LYS A 236 -24.23 37.53 -1.76
N GLY A 237 -25.22 36.63 -1.81
CA GLY A 237 -26.44 36.73 -1.02
C GLY A 237 -26.17 36.66 0.49
N ASN A 238 -25.36 35.70 0.92
CA ASN A 238 -25.01 35.53 2.33
C ASN A 238 -24.12 36.67 2.84
N ALA A 239 -23.17 37.13 2.02
CA ALA A 239 -22.33 38.27 2.35
C ALA A 239 -23.16 39.55 2.51
N ALA A 240 -24.09 39.81 1.59
CA ALA A 240 -24.98 40.98 1.68
C ALA A 240 -25.88 40.95 2.93
N PHE A 241 -26.23 39.75 3.40
CA PHE A 241 -27.02 39.59 4.62
C PHE A 241 -26.18 39.79 5.90
N LEU A 242 -25.04 39.09 6.00
CA LEU A 242 -24.20 39.09 7.22
C LEU A 242 -23.32 40.34 7.36
N LEU A 243 -22.92 40.96 6.26
CA LEU A 243 -22.04 42.15 6.27
C LEU A 243 -22.80 43.46 6.08
N LYS A 244 -24.14 43.42 6.13
CA LYS A 244 -24.99 44.59 5.90
C LYS A 244 -24.63 45.73 6.85
N GLY A 245 -24.21 46.87 6.29
CA GLY A 245 -23.86 48.07 7.06
C GLY A 245 -22.44 48.10 7.62
N SER A 246 -21.62 47.07 7.36
CA SER A 246 -20.19 47.11 7.66
C SER A 246 -19.46 48.04 6.68
N LYS A 247 -18.69 48.99 7.19
CA LYS A 247 -17.88 49.91 6.37
C LYS A 247 -16.45 49.42 6.20
N ARG A 248 -15.90 48.76 7.22
CA ARG A 248 -14.55 48.17 7.19
C ARG A 248 -14.62 46.68 7.42
N ILE A 249 -14.28 45.89 6.40
CA ILE A 249 -14.22 44.43 6.47
C ILE A 249 -12.75 44.02 6.47
N CYS A 250 -12.33 43.18 7.40
CA CYS A 250 -11.00 42.62 7.42
C CYS A 250 -11.05 41.15 6.99
N LEU A 251 -10.42 40.82 5.86
CA LEU A 251 -10.26 39.45 5.38
C LEU A 251 -8.91 38.91 5.84
N VAL A 252 -8.93 37.79 6.57
CA VAL A 252 -7.73 37.14 7.09
C VAL A 252 -7.42 35.91 6.24
N ASP A 253 -6.25 35.85 5.64
CA ASP A 253 -5.81 34.69 4.87
C ASP A 253 -5.40 33.51 5.77
N GLY A 254 -6.14 32.40 5.63
CA GLY A 254 -5.88 31.13 6.30
C GLY A 254 -4.74 30.30 5.71
N SER A 255 -4.11 30.72 4.61
CA SER A 255 -3.05 29.97 3.93
C SER A 255 -1.64 30.18 4.50
N CYS A 256 -1.43 31.24 5.28
CA CYS A 256 -0.09 31.78 5.59
C CYS A 256 0.78 30.93 6.53
N LEU A 257 0.20 30.05 7.35
CA LEU A 257 0.95 29.18 8.28
C LEU A 257 1.78 28.06 7.60
N LYS A 258 1.70 27.92 6.27
CA LYS A 258 2.57 27.00 5.51
C LYS A 258 3.95 27.56 5.19
N GLN A 259 4.12 28.89 5.08
CA GLN A 259 5.40 29.44 4.63
C GLN A 259 6.50 29.30 5.70
N THR A 260 6.14 29.35 6.98
CA THR A 260 7.08 29.14 8.10
C THR A 260 7.53 27.68 8.22
N GLY A 261 6.63 26.70 8.10
CA GLY A 261 6.98 25.27 8.20
C GLY A 261 7.81 24.73 7.03
N ARG A 262 7.82 25.40 5.87
CA ARG A 262 8.67 25.01 4.72
C ARG A 262 10.10 25.53 4.87
N MET A 263 10.31 26.67 5.52
CA MET A 263 11.65 27.18 5.85
C MET A 263 12.32 26.40 6.99
N GLU A 264 11.58 25.97 8.01
CA GLU A 264 12.16 25.17 9.10
C GLU A 264 12.69 23.81 8.63
N LYS A 265 12.01 23.17 7.65
CA LYS A 265 12.49 21.92 7.05
C LYS A 265 13.72 22.08 6.14
N SER A 266 14.05 23.30 5.69
CA SER A 266 15.31 23.56 4.97
C SER A 266 16.44 24.04 5.89
N GLY A 267 16.15 24.39 7.15
CA GLY A 267 17.13 24.90 8.11
C GLY A 267 17.73 23.86 9.07
N GLN A 268 17.17 22.65 9.15
CA GLN A 268 17.75 21.54 9.92
C GLN A 268 18.29 20.47 8.98
N THR A 269 19.40 20.79 8.32
CA THR A 269 20.32 19.77 7.79
C THR A 269 21.76 20.25 7.99
N GLU A 270 22.10 20.59 9.23
CA GLU A 270 23.50 20.72 9.64
C GLU A 270 23.90 19.57 10.56
N LYS A 271 24.57 18.60 9.91
CA LYS A 271 25.62 17.71 10.42
C LYS A 271 25.65 17.44 11.93
N THR A 272 25.08 16.31 12.33
CA THR A 272 25.66 15.52 13.43
C THR A 272 26.16 14.19 12.87
N GLY A 273 27.44 14.20 12.52
CA GLY A 273 28.22 13.03 12.16
C GLY A 273 29.60 13.21 12.77
N GLN A 274 29.71 12.98 14.08
CA GLN A 274 31.00 12.72 14.71
C GLN A 274 31.31 11.24 14.47
N THR A 275 32.31 10.98 13.65
CA THR A 275 33.08 9.74 13.69
C THR A 275 34.51 10.14 14.03
N GLU A 276 34.97 9.68 15.17
CA GLU A 276 36.32 9.89 15.67
C GLU A 276 37.36 9.28 14.72
N LYS A 277 38.47 10.00 14.57
CA LYS A 277 39.64 9.58 13.80
C LYS A 277 40.48 8.59 14.59
N SER A 278 41.03 7.60 13.90
CA SER A 278 42.42 7.14 14.15
C SER A 278 43.06 6.66 12.84
N GLY A 279 44.36 6.94 12.68
CA GLY A 279 45.17 6.92 11.44
C GLY A 279 45.28 5.56 10.74
N ARG A 280 45.92 5.44 9.57
CA ARG A 280 47.31 5.82 9.26
C ARG A 280 47.60 5.60 7.76
N THR A 281 48.51 6.42 7.19
CA THR A 281 49.43 6.16 6.04
C THR A 281 48.92 5.84 4.62
N GLY A 282 49.41 6.63 3.65
CA GLY A 282 50.06 6.06 2.45
C GLY A 282 49.71 6.62 1.06
N LYS A 283 50.56 7.52 0.56
CA LYS A 283 51.06 7.66 -0.84
C LYS A 283 50.13 8.10 -2.00
N THR A 284 50.50 9.27 -2.54
CA THR A 284 50.87 9.56 -3.95
C THR A 284 49.83 9.41 -5.07
N GLY A 285 49.60 10.50 -5.80
CA GLY A 285 49.03 10.48 -7.15
C GLY A 285 48.41 11.81 -7.58
N GLN A 286 49.21 12.65 -8.25
CA GLN A 286 48.73 13.80 -9.04
C GLN A 286 47.89 13.32 -10.23
N THR A 287 46.81 14.05 -10.51
CA THR A 287 46.45 14.43 -11.89
C THR A 287 45.56 15.67 -11.87
N GLU A 288 46.12 16.78 -12.34
CA GLU A 288 45.40 17.95 -12.85
C GLU A 288 44.66 17.56 -14.12
N ILE A 289 43.42 18.05 -14.31
CA ILE A 289 42.94 18.64 -15.59
C ILE A 289 41.88 19.72 -15.24
N THR A 290 42.29 20.99 -15.32
CA THR A 290 41.71 22.12 -16.07
C THR A 290 40.24 21.94 -16.54
N GLY A 291 39.25 22.79 -16.31
CA GLY A 291 39.21 24.24 -16.16
C GLY A 291 38.12 24.75 -17.12
N GLN A 292 37.05 25.35 -16.60
CA GLN A 292 36.40 26.50 -17.24
C GLN A 292 35.47 27.18 -16.23
N MET A 293 35.92 28.37 -15.86
CA MET A 293 35.31 29.32 -14.95
C MET A 293 34.99 30.53 -15.81
N GLU A 294 33.72 30.81 -16.08
CA GLU A 294 33.31 32.15 -16.51
C GLU A 294 32.65 32.85 -15.32
N LYS A 295 33.36 33.90 -14.88
CA LYS A 295 32.93 34.92 -13.93
C LYS A 295 31.85 35.78 -14.55
N THR A 296 30.96 36.31 -13.72
CA THR A 296 30.59 37.73 -13.57
C THR A 296 29.27 37.76 -12.80
N GLY A 297 29.03 38.58 -11.79
CA GLY A 297 29.77 39.61 -11.09
C GLY A 297 28.86 40.03 -9.94
N TYR A 298 29.42 40.20 -8.75
CA TYR A 298 28.74 40.86 -7.65
C TYR A 298 28.63 42.35 -7.99
N GLU A 299 27.41 42.88 -8.02
CA GLU A 299 27.19 44.29 -7.69
C GLU A 299 26.16 44.41 -6.57
N THR A 300 26.62 45.11 -5.55
CA THR A 300 25.97 45.44 -4.30
C THR A 300 24.81 46.41 -4.55
N GLY A 301 23.59 45.97 -4.27
CA GLY A 301 22.40 46.80 -4.26
C GLY A 301 21.68 46.69 -2.92
N GLN A 302 21.97 47.68 -2.05
CA GLN A 302 21.20 48.22 -0.93
C GLN A 302 19.98 47.42 -0.41
N GLY A 303 19.98 47.18 0.90
CA GLY A 303 18.92 46.51 1.63
C GLY A 303 17.54 47.13 1.47
N ALA A 304 16.52 46.27 1.36
CA ALA A 304 15.12 46.64 1.49
C ALA A 304 14.36 45.50 2.20
N ALA A 305 13.91 45.84 3.41
CA ALA A 305 12.73 45.37 4.13
C ALA A 305 12.30 43.90 4.02
N ALA A 306 12.37 43.23 5.17
CA ALA A 306 11.51 42.11 5.51
C ALA A 306 10.01 42.45 5.36
N GLY A 307 9.22 41.47 4.90
CA GLY A 307 7.80 41.34 5.24
C GLY A 307 6.78 41.97 4.29
N ALA A 308 6.41 41.24 3.24
CA ALA A 308 5.05 41.30 2.67
C ALA A 308 4.75 39.93 2.03
N SER A 309 3.98 39.09 2.72
CA SER A 309 3.43 37.88 2.12
C SER A 309 2.55 38.31 0.94
N ALA A 310 2.87 37.87 -0.28
CA ALA A 310 2.07 38.16 -1.46
C ALA A 310 0.68 37.53 -1.27
N VAL A 311 -0.34 38.38 -1.05
CA VAL A 311 -1.73 37.96 -0.83
C VAL A 311 -2.19 37.09 -2.01
N PRO A 312 -2.74 35.88 -1.77
CA PRO A 312 -3.23 35.01 -2.82
C PRO A 312 -4.30 35.68 -3.69
N PRO A 313 -4.33 35.44 -5.02
CA PRO A 313 -5.32 36.05 -5.91
C PRO A 313 -6.76 35.67 -5.52
N SER A 314 -6.99 34.45 -5.04
CA SER A 314 -8.30 34.00 -4.55
C SER A 314 -8.77 34.75 -3.29
N CYS A 315 -7.83 35.19 -2.44
CA CYS A 315 -8.15 36.04 -1.28
C CYS A 315 -8.50 37.46 -1.71
N ARG A 316 -7.82 38.02 -2.72
CA ARG A 316 -8.19 39.34 -3.27
C ARG A 316 -9.58 39.32 -3.90
N GLU A 317 -9.87 38.30 -4.70
CA GLU A 317 -11.19 38.13 -5.34
C GLU A 317 -12.30 37.96 -4.30
N ALA A 318 -12.06 37.16 -3.25
CA ALA A 318 -13.00 37.08 -2.13
C ALA A 318 -13.22 38.45 -1.48
N GLY A 319 -12.16 39.24 -1.27
CA GLY A 319 -12.26 40.58 -0.71
C GLY A 319 -13.11 41.53 -1.55
N GLU A 320 -12.92 41.54 -2.88
CA GLU A 320 -13.71 42.35 -3.82
C GLU A 320 -15.19 41.96 -3.84
N LEU A 321 -15.50 40.67 -3.74
CA LEU A 321 -16.87 40.19 -3.67
C LEU A 321 -17.56 40.58 -2.37
N LEU A 322 -16.82 40.61 -1.25
CA LEU A 322 -17.35 40.98 0.06
C LEU A 322 -17.59 42.49 0.17
N SER A 323 -16.68 43.34 -0.33
CA SER A 323 -16.90 44.79 -0.36
C SER A 323 -18.12 45.14 -1.22
N ALA A 324 -18.22 44.55 -2.41
CA ALA A 324 -19.36 44.76 -3.30
C ALA A 324 -20.70 44.33 -2.67
N ALA A 325 -20.70 43.28 -1.85
CA ALA A 325 -21.90 42.79 -1.18
C ALA A 325 -22.30 43.63 0.05
N ALA A 326 -21.35 44.27 0.73
CA ALA A 326 -21.61 45.04 1.95
C ALA A 326 -22.16 46.46 1.70
N GLY A 327 -21.82 47.07 0.56
CA GLY A 327 -22.38 48.35 0.08
C GLY A 327 -21.36 49.24 -0.66
N GLU A 328 -21.83 50.33 -1.28
CA GLU A 328 -21.03 51.22 -2.16
C GLU A 328 -19.82 51.90 -1.47
N ASN A 329 -19.78 51.94 -0.13
CA ASN A 329 -18.71 52.57 0.66
C ASN A 329 -17.94 51.58 1.56
N ALA A 330 -18.06 50.27 1.32
CA ALA A 330 -17.37 49.27 2.11
C ALA A 330 -15.94 49.05 1.60
N GLU A 331 -14.96 49.20 2.48
CA GLU A 331 -13.55 48.91 2.19
C GLU A 331 -13.19 47.54 2.77
N THR A 332 -12.52 46.70 1.96
CA THR A 332 -11.98 45.41 2.42
C THR A 332 -10.47 45.47 2.54
N LEU A 333 -9.98 45.21 3.74
CA LEU A 333 -8.56 45.13 4.07
C LEU A 333 -8.16 43.65 4.17
N VAL A 334 -7.08 43.25 3.52
CA VAL A 334 -6.59 41.86 3.59
C VAL A 334 -5.37 41.80 4.50
N THR A 335 -5.39 40.87 5.45
CA THR A 335 -4.28 40.61 6.37
C THR A 335 -3.97 39.12 6.45
N ALA A 336 -2.81 38.79 7.00
CA ALA A 336 -2.25 37.45 7.07
C ALA A 336 -1.58 37.25 8.45
N TRP A 337 -1.59 36.01 8.94
CA TRP A 337 -0.77 35.64 10.09
C TRP A 337 0.71 35.53 9.69
N PRO A 338 1.68 35.95 10.52
CA PRO A 338 1.55 36.50 11.89
C PRO A 338 1.11 37.96 11.95
N PHE A 339 0.32 38.31 12.97
CA PHE A 339 -0.16 39.67 13.19
C PHE A 339 0.88 40.53 13.93
N GLY A 340 1.33 41.62 13.31
CA GLY A 340 2.08 42.68 13.99
C GLY A 340 1.15 43.73 14.59
N GLU A 341 1.72 44.78 15.19
CA GLU A 341 0.93 45.84 15.85
C GLU A 341 -0.03 46.56 14.89
N LYS A 342 0.36 46.73 13.62
CA LYS A 342 -0.47 47.38 12.60
C LYS A 342 -1.68 46.51 12.26
N GLU A 343 -1.46 45.22 12.06
CA GLU A 343 -2.48 44.24 11.69
C GLU A 343 -3.48 44.04 12.85
N VAL A 344 -3.00 44.00 14.09
CA VAL A 344 -3.86 43.94 15.29
C VAL A 344 -4.74 45.20 15.39
N ARG A 345 -4.17 46.40 15.19
CA ARG A 345 -4.95 47.65 15.17
C ARG A 345 -5.99 47.64 14.05
N MET A 346 -5.64 47.15 12.86
CA MET A 346 -6.57 47.01 11.74
C MET A 346 -7.73 46.08 12.11
N LEU A 347 -7.43 44.91 12.69
CA LEU A 347 -8.44 43.94 13.11
C LEU A 347 -9.41 44.49 14.17
N HIS A 348 -8.92 45.25 15.15
CA HIS A 348 -9.78 45.91 16.14
C HIS A 348 -10.59 47.08 15.57
N SER A 349 -10.11 47.70 14.48
CA SER A 349 -10.80 48.81 13.83
C SER A 349 -11.85 48.36 12.79
N ALA A 350 -11.87 47.08 12.45
CA ALA A 350 -12.79 46.51 11.48
C ALA A 350 -14.17 46.26 12.11
N ASP A 351 -15.22 46.51 11.34
CA ASP A 351 -16.60 46.24 11.76
C ASP A 351 -16.93 44.75 11.68
N SER A 352 -16.30 44.05 10.71
CA SER A 352 -16.46 42.61 10.49
C SER A 352 -15.13 41.95 10.10
N VAL A 353 -14.83 40.80 10.69
CA VAL A 353 -13.66 39.98 10.34
C VAL A 353 -14.11 38.69 9.66
N VAL A 354 -13.57 38.42 8.47
CA VAL A 354 -13.90 37.24 7.65
C VAL A 354 -12.64 36.41 7.41
N LEU A 355 -12.77 35.08 7.49
CA LEU A 355 -11.66 34.15 7.20
C LEU A 355 -11.70 33.68 5.75
N ALA A 356 -10.60 33.82 5.01
CA ALA A 356 -10.41 33.17 3.71
C ALA A 356 -9.72 31.81 3.91
N VAL A 357 -10.39 30.72 3.55
CA VAL A 357 -10.00 29.36 3.91
C VAL A 357 -9.78 28.52 2.64
N PRO A 358 -8.53 28.18 2.27
CA PRO A 358 -8.28 27.40 1.06
C PRO A 358 -8.79 25.95 1.19
N CYS A 359 -9.62 25.52 0.25
CA CYS A 359 -10.18 24.16 0.18
C CYS A 359 -9.15 23.11 -0.25
N GLY A 360 -9.21 21.94 0.37
CA GLY A 360 -8.47 20.74 -0.03
C GLY A 360 -6.97 20.76 0.24
N PHE A 361 -6.53 21.66 1.11
CA PHE A 361 -5.16 21.75 1.58
C PHE A 361 -5.15 21.53 3.10
N GLY A 362 -4.16 20.78 3.61
CA GLY A 362 -3.96 20.40 5.02
C GLY A 362 -3.75 21.57 5.98
N ASN A 363 -4.71 22.47 6.01
CA ASN A 363 -4.71 23.75 6.68
C ASN A 363 -5.49 23.65 8.00
N GLY A 364 -6.08 22.51 8.36
CA GLY A 364 -6.89 22.37 9.57
C GLY A 364 -6.17 22.81 10.84
N ARG A 365 -4.91 22.37 11.05
CA ARG A 365 -4.09 22.81 12.19
C ARG A 365 -3.71 24.28 12.14
N ALA A 366 -3.37 24.78 10.95
CA ALA A 366 -3.07 26.18 10.72
C ALA A 366 -4.27 27.08 11.05
N LEU A 367 -5.45 26.72 10.54
CA LEU A 367 -6.72 27.40 10.81
C LEU A 367 -7.08 27.32 12.29
N PHE A 368 -6.79 26.21 12.96
CA PHE A 368 -6.97 26.08 14.40
C PHE A 368 -6.10 27.05 15.19
N HIS A 369 -4.82 27.15 14.83
CA HIS A 369 -3.92 28.13 15.42
C HIS A 369 -4.41 29.56 15.15
N LEU A 370 -4.78 29.87 13.91
CA LEU A 370 -5.31 31.18 13.53
C LEU A 370 -6.56 31.57 14.34
N ALA A 371 -7.54 30.66 14.42
CA ALA A 371 -8.77 30.88 15.17
C ALA A 371 -8.49 31.08 16.67
N ALA A 372 -7.58 30.30 17.25
CA ALA A 372 -7.19 30.45 18.66
C ALA A 372 -6.49 31.80 18.92
N GLN A 373 -5.73 32.33 17.96
CA GLN A 373 -5.09 33.64 18.09
C GLN A 373 -6.10 34.79 17.98
N LEU A 374 -7.08 34.69 17.07
CA LEU A 374 -8.16 35.68 16.99
C LEU A 374 -8.99 35.72 18.29
N GLU A 375 -9.28 34.56 18.87
CA GLU A 375 -10.00 34.46 20.15
C GLU A 375 -9.18 35.07 21.31
N LYS A 376 -7.86 34.87 21.35
CA LYS A 376 -6.97 35.54 22.33
C LYS A 376 -6.97 37.06 22.20
N LEU A 377 -7.13 37.57 20.98
CA LEU A 377 -7.27 39.00 20.71
C LEU A 377 -8.68 39.53 20.97
N GLY A 378 -9.63 38.68 21.40
CA GLY A 378 -11.02 39.07 21.63
C GLY A 378 -11.81 39.36 20.35
N ILE A 379 -11.32 38.91 19.19
CA ILE A 379 -11.94 39.13 17.88
C ILE A 379 -12.78 37.91 17.53
N THR A 380 -14.07 38.12 17.25
CA THR A 380 -14.96 37.07 16.75
C THR A 380 -15.09 37.18 15.23
N ALA A 381 -14.79 36.10 14.51
CA ALA A 381 -14.97 36.07 13.07
C ALA A 381 -16.47 36.04 12.71
N ALA A 382 -16.91 36.99 11.89
CA ALA A 382 -18.28 37.12 11.41
C ALA A 382 -18.65 36.03 10.39
N GLY A 383 -17.67 35.47 9.69
CA GLY A 383 -17.87 34.34 8.78
C GLY A 383 -16.58 33.85 8.12
N ALA A 384 -16.70 32.81 7.30
CA ALA A 384 -15.60 32.26 6.51
C ALA A 384 -16.00 32.05 5.05
N VAL A 385 -15.07 32.26 4.13
CA VAL A 385 -15.19 31.97 2.69
C VAL A 385 -14.24 30.84 2.35
N LEU A 386 -14.77 29.74 1.81
CA LEU A 386 -13.95 28.65 1.32
C LEU A 386 -13.40 29.01 -0.07
N THR A 387 -12.09 29.17 -0.23
CA THR A 387 -11.45 29.58 -1.48
C THR A 387 -10.81 28.41 -2.23
N ASP A 388 -10.57 28.56 -3.53
CA ASP A 388 -9.86 27.59 -4.38
C ASP A 388 -10.46 26.18 -4.45
N ALA A 389 -11.78 26.06 -4.25
CA ALA A 389 -12.45 24.78 -4.23
C ALA A 389 -12.50 24.10 -5.61
N ASP A 390 -12.31 22.77 -5.65
CA ASP A 390 -12.33 21.96 -6.88
C ASP A 390 -13.77 21.71 -7.34
N ASP A 391 -14.16 22.32 -8.45
CA ASP A 391 -15.48 22.21 -9.06
C ASP A 391 -15.88 20.77 -9.37
N LYS A 392 -14.93 19.94 -9.83
CA LYS A 392 -15.19 18.54 -10.18
C LYS A 392 -15.47 17.74 -8.92
N PHE A 393 -14.75 18.03 -7.84
CA PHE A 393 -14.98 17.41 -6.54
C PHE A 393 -16.35 17.80 -5.97
N LEU A 394 -16.68 19.10 -5.94
CA LEU A 394 -17.95 19.60 -5.43
C LEU A 394 -19.15 19.07 -6.23
N ARG A 395 -19.06 19.05 -7.57
CA ARG A 395 -20.10 18.48 -8.43
C ARG A 395 -20.29 16.98 -8.22
N ALA A 396 -19.22 16.23 -8.01
CA ALA A 396 -19.29 14.80 -7.74
C ALA A 396 -19.86 14.50 -6.34
N TYR A 397 -19.60 15.37 -5.36
CA TYR A 397 -20.07 15.21 -3.98
C TYR A 397 -21.54 15.64 -3.79
N TYR A 398 -21.90 16.86 -4.20
CA TYR A 398 -23.25 17.41 -4.05
C TYR A 398 -24.22 16.98 -5.17
N GLY A 399 -23.70 16.54 -6.32
CA GLY A 399 -24.48 16.19 -7.51
C GLY A 399 -25.01 17.42 -8.27
N LYS A 400 -25.56 17.21 -9.49
CA LYS A 400 -26.15 18.26 -10.36
C LYS A 400 -27.47 18.87 -9.83
N LYS A 401 -27.82 18.67 -8.55
CA LYS A 401 -29.02 19.33 -8.02
C LYS A 401 -28.68 20.81 -7.86
N LYS A 402 -29.40 21.68 -8.58
CA LYS A 402 -29.46 23.11 -8.29
C LYS A 402 -29.52 23.26 -6.76
N ARG A 403 -28.46 23.79 -6.14
CA ARG A 403 -28.60 24.32 -4.79
C ARG A 403 -29.63 25.42 -4.95
N LYS A 404 -30.89 25.15 -4.58
CA LYS A 404 -31.82 26.25 -4.35
C LYS A 404 -31.12 27.06 -3.28
N ALA A 405 -30.73 28.29 -3.63
CA ALA A 405 -30.25 29.30 -2.70
C ALA A 405 -30.99 29.07 -1.39
N SER A 406 -30.24 28.73 -0.34
CA SER A 406 -30.80 28.39 0.95
C SER A 406 -31.43 29.63 1.59
N GLY A 407 -32.50 30.15 1.00
CA GLY A 407 -33.27 31.30 1.49
C GLY A 407 -34.03 30.99 2.77
N LYS A 408 -33.82 29.82 3.39
CA LYS A 408 -34.30 29.47 4.72
C LYS A 408 -33.40 28.40 5.34
N ARG A 409 -32.29 28.79 5.99
CA ARG A 409 -31.68 27.93 7.03
C ARG A 409 -31.26 28.72 8.27
N LYS A 410 -32.11 28.52 9.29
CA LYS A 410 -31.93 28.63 10.74
C LYS A 410 -31.53 30.00 11.27
N GLN A 411 -32.53 30.69 11.84
CA GLN A 411 -32.34 31.63 12.93
C GLN A 411 -31.35 31.03 13.92
N TRP A 412 -30.17 31.64 14.01
CA TRP A 412 -29.27 31.48 15.12
C TRP A 412 -29.78 32.42 16.21
N THR A 413 -30.50 31.86 17.18
CA THR A 413 -30.67 32.44 18.51
C THR A 413 -29.68 31.83 19.45
#